data_AF-A0A8B7E8W1-F1
#
_entry.id   AF-A0A8B7E8W1-F1
#
_cell.length_a   1.000
_cell.length_b   1.000
_cell.length_c   1.000
_cell.angle_alpha   90.00
_cell.angle_beta   90.00
_cell.angle_gamma   90.00
#
_symmetry.space_group_name_H-M   'P 1'
#
loop_
_entity.id
_entity.type
_entity.pdbx_description
1 polymer ?
#
loop_
_entity_poly.entity_id
_entity_poly.type
_entity_poly.pdbx_seq_one_letter_code
_entity_poly.pdbx_strand_id
1 'polypeptide(L)'
;MGQYNSHPKKDNDILHSQEFRLNFSESVGVNWRTLGRRLNIEDNYLDMIDQDNNKTDSKAYSMLTSWLQMKDNPTVKELKAALKNMKRMDLIRKVEEFTKWLLFWKLDTRKEKKKQFKVTKI
;
A
#
# COMPACT_ATOMS: atom_id res chain seq x y z
N MET A 1 -27.67 -0.36 -22.92
CA MET A 1 -26.59 0.61 -23.21
C MET A 1 -25.65 0.64 -22.01
N GLY A 2 -24.33 0.63 -22.24
CA GLY A 2 -23.32 0.94 -21.23
C GLY A 2 -22.82 -0.23 -20.36
N GLN A 3 -22.05 -1.15 -20.95
CA GLN A 3 -21.12 -1.96 -20.15
C GLN A 3 -19.96 -1.05 -19.70
N TYR A 4 -19.98 -0.61 -18.44
CA TYR A 4 -18.80 -0.01 -17.81
C TYR A 4 -18.00 -1.11 -17.12
N ASN A 5 -17.15 -1.77 -17.91
CA ASN A 5 -15.99 -2.49 -17.41
C ASN A 5 -15.05 -1.48 -16.74
N SER A 6 -15.26 -1.18 -15.46
CA SER A 6 -14.31 -0.42 -14.65
C SER A 6 -13.49 -1.41 -13.82
N HIS A 7 -12.37 -1.86 -14.39
CA HIS A 7 -11.33 -2.54 -13.63
C HIS A 7 -10.35 -1.50 -13.09
N PRO A 8 -10.39 -1.22 -11.77
CA PRO A 8 -9.16 -1.01 -11.01
C PRO A 8 -9.20 -1.72 -9.64
N LYS A 9 -9.48 -3.03 -9.60
CA LYS A 9 -9.46 -3.80 -8.32
C LYS A 9 -8.11 -4.45 -7.97
N LYS A 10 -7.06 -4.26 -8.78
CA LYS A 10 -5.81 -5.05 -8.66
C LYS A 10 -4.75 -4.43 -7.75
N ASP A 11 -4.65 -3.10 -7.70
CA ASP A 11 -3.61 -2.39 -6.93
C ASP A 11 -4.05 -2.09 -5.49
N ASN A 12 -5.37 -2.03 -5.25
CA ASN A 12 -5.93 -1.69 -3.94
C ASN A 12 -5.65 -2.79 -2.89
N ASP A 13 -5.64 -4.06 -3.29
CA ASP A 13 -5.35 -5.21 -2.41
C ASP A 13 -3.98 -5.10 -1.70
N ILE A 14 -3.00 -4.46 -2.33
CA ILE A 14 -1.62 -4.40 -1.82
C ILE A 14 -1.52 -3.37 -0.69
N LEU A 15 -2.07 -2.18 -0.93
CA LEU A 15 -2.02 -1.09 0.04
C LEU A 15 -2.85 -1.39 1.29
N HIS A 16 -3.94 -2.15 1.15
CA HIS A 16 -4.76 -2.59 2.28
C HIS A 16 -4.14 -3.77 3.06
N SER A 17 -3.08 -4.41 2.55
CA SER A 17 -2.38 -5.47 3.29
C SER A 17 -1.77 -4.91 4.58
N GLN A 18 -2.10 -5.56 5.70
CA GLN A 18 -1.53 -5.19 7.00
C GLN A 18 -0.01 -5.40 7.03
N GLU A 19 0.46 -6.52 6.48
CA GLU A 19 1.89 -6.84 6.39
C GLU A 19 2.66 -5.78 5.58
N PHE A 20 2.09 -5.36 4.45
CA PHE A 20 2.67 -4.27 3.66
C PHE A 20 2.82 -3.01 4.50
N ARG A 21 1.74 -2.58 5.16
CA ARG A 21 1.73 -1.34 5.93
C ARG A 21 2.74 -1.39 7.08
N LEU A 22 2.84 -2.50 7.81
CA LEU A 22 3.81 -2.65 8.89
C LEU A 22 5.26 -2.54 8.36
N ASN A 23 5.65 -3.44 7.45
CA ASN A 23 7.01 -3.50 6.92
C ASN A 23 7.43 -2.20 6.19
N PHE A 24 6.48 -1.59 5.46
CA PHE A 24 6.73 -0.34 4.77
C PHE A 24 6.92 0.82 5.75
N SER A 25 6.12 0.89 6.82
CA SER A 25 6.19 1.98 7.80
C SER A 25 7.50 2.00 8.58
N GLU A 26 8.02 0.82 8.95
CA GLU A 26 9.37 0.69 9.53
C GLU A 26 10.45 1.27 8.60
N SER A 27 10.28 1.08 7.29
CA SER A 27 11.22 1.56 6.27
C SER A 27 11.13 3.07 6.02
N VAL A 28 9.93 3.64 6.17
CA VAL A 28 9.70 5.09 6.03
C VAL A 28 10.45 5.85 7.14
N GLY A 29 10.33 5.37 8.38
CA GLY A 29 11.03 5.92 9.53
C GLY A 29 10.75 7.42 9.72
N VAL A 30 11.78 8.19 10.06
CA VAL A 30 11.66 9.63 10.43
C VAL A 30 11.08 10.51 9.32
N ASN A 31 11.07 10.03 8.07
CA ASN A 31 10.55 10.79 6.93
C ASN A 31 9.01 10.73 6.82
N TRP A 32 8.31 10.06 7.74
CA TRP A 32 6.87 9.84 7.68
C TRP A 32 6.06 11.13 7.55
N ARG A 33 6.45 12.20 8.27
CA ARG A 33 5.74 13.49 8.20
C ARG A 33 5.88 14.16 6.84
N THR A 34 7.07 14.05 6.25
CA THR A 34 7.31 14.54 4.88
C THR A 34 6.50 13.73 3.87
N LEU A 35 6.43 12.41 4.05
CA LEU A 35 5.63 11.55 3.19
C LEU A 35 4.13 11.88 3.30
N GLY A 36 3.61 12.06 4.50
CA GLY A 36 2.21 12.46 4.74
C GLY A 36 1.84 13.74 4.01
N ARG A 37 2.69 14.78 4.09
CA ARG A 37 2.49 16.04 3.33
C ARG A 37 2.48 15.81 1.82
N ARG A 38 3.38 14.97 1.29
CA ARG A 38 3.42 14.61 -0.14
C ARG A 38 2.21 13.80 -0.60
N LEU A 39 1.54 13.14 0.34
CA LEU A 39 0.29 12.42 0.14
C LEU A 39 -0.95 13.31 0.40
N ASN A 40 -0.75 14.61 0.60
CA ASN A 40 -1.78 15.61 0.89
C ASN A 40 -2.57 15.35 2.18
N ILE A 41 -1.92 14.78 3.20
CA ILE A 41 -2.48 14.78 4.56
C ILE A 41 -2.21 16.15 5.18
N GLU A 42 -3.25 16.78 5.71
CA GLU A 42 -3.14 18.09 6.35
C GLU A 42 -2.29 18.02 7.63
N ASP A 43 -1.60 19.13 7.95
CA ASP A 43 -0.66 19.18 9.07
C ASP A 43 -1.33 18.94 10.43
N ASN A 44 -2.59 19.35 10.62
CA ASN A 44 -3.38 19.07 11.83
C ASN A 44 -3.47 17.55 12.12
N TYR A 45 -3.75 16.72 11.12
CA TYR A 45 -3.79 15.26 11.27
C TYR A 45 -2.39 14.68 11.53
N LEU A 46 -1.36 15.23 10.89
CA LEU A 46 0.01 14.81 11.15
C LEU A 46 0.44 15.16 12.58
N ASP A 47 0.02 16.30 13.11
CA ASP A 47 0.27 16.70 14.49
C ASP A 47 -0.45 15.79 15.46
N MET A 48 -1.72 15.44 15.20
CA MET A 48 -2.44 14.44 15.99
C MET A 48 -1.71 13.09 16.01
N ILE A 49 -1.26 12.60 14.85
CA ILE A 49 -0.49 11.35 14.76
C ILE A 49 0.81 11.42 15.57
N ASP A 50 1.49 12.57 15.55
CA ASP A 50 2.74 12.81 16.27
C ASP A 50 2.55 12.76 17.79
N GLN A 51 1.40 13.24 18.29
CA GLN A 51 1.01 13.21 19.70
C GLN A 51 0.51 11.82 20.14
N ASP A 52 -0.27 11.14 19.30
CA ASP A 52 -0.92 9.86 19.64
C ASP A 52 0.07 8.67 19.65
N ASN A 53 1.25 8.83 19.05
CA ASN A 53 2.22 7.76 18.87
C ASN A 53 3.60 8.20 19.34
N ASN A 54 4.27 7.39 20.17
CA ASN A 54 5.63 7.74 20.61
C ASN A 54 6.73 7.24 19.65
N LYS A 55 6.50 6.10 19.00
CA LYS A 55 7.49 5.47 18.12
C LYS A 55 7.33 5.91 16.67
N THR A 56 8.45 6.05 15.97
CA THR A 56 8.50 6.60 14.60
C THR A 56 7.84 5.68 13.58
N ASP A 57 8.03 4.38 13.71
CA ASP A 57 7.36 3.33 12.94
C ASP A 57 5.84 3.35 13.16
N SER A 58 5.37 3.52 14.41
CA SER A 58 3.95 3.68 14.72
C SER A 58 3.36 4.95 14.09
N LYS A 59 4.08 6.08 14.14
CA LYS A 59 3.69 7.32 13.44
C LYS A 59 3.57 7.09 11.93
N ALA A 60 4.55 6.43 11.33
CA ALA A 60 4.54 6.10 9.90
C ALA A 60 3.35 5.19 9.53
N TYR A 61 3.04 4.20 10.37
CA TYR A 61 1.91 3.30 10.16
C TYR A 61 0.57 4.01 10.26
N SER A 62 0.39 4.86 11.28
CA SER A 62 -0.81 5.67 11.46
C SER A 62 -0.99 6.63 10.29
N MET A 63 0.07 7.34 9.87
CA MET A 63 0.05 8.21 8.69
C MET A 63 -0.37 7.47 7.41
N LEU A 64 0.24 6.31 7.14
CA LEU A 64 -0.11 5.51 5.97
C LEU A 64 -1.56 5.02 6.03
N THR A 65 -2.03 4.62 7.20
CA THR A 65 -3.41 4.18 7.41
C THR A 65 -4.41 5.32 7.22
N SER A 66 -4.13 6.50 7.77
CA SER A 66 -4.96 7.70 7.59
C SER A 66 -5.06 8.08 6.11
N TRP A 67 -3.95 8.08 5.37
CA TRP A 67 -3.97 8.34 3.93
C TRP A 67 -4.90 7.38 3.17
N LEU A 68 -4.85 6.09 3.49
CA LEU A 68 -5.71 5.07 2.86
C LEU A 68 -7.19 5.22 3.22
N GLN A 69 -7.50 5.77 4.40
CA GLN A 69 -8.87 5.98 4.86
C GLN A 69 -9.48 7.28 4.33
N MET A 70 -8.68 8.33 4.19
CA MET A 70 -9.13 9.66 3.74
C MET A 70 -9.39 9.71 2.23
N LYS A 71 -8.84 8.78 1.47
CA LYS A 71 -8.89 8.79 0.01
C LYS A 71 -9.80 7.70 -0.51
N ASP A 72 -10.70 8.05 -1.43
CA ASP A 72 -11.66 7.08 -2.01
C ASP A 72 -11.00 5.94 -2.79
N ASN A 73 -9.89 6.22 -3.47
CA ASN A 73 -9.18 5.25 -4.29
C ASN A 73 -7.66 5.50 -4.25
N PRO A 74 -6.98 5.15 -3.15
CA PRO A 74 -5.54 5.29 -3.03
C PRO A 74 -4.83 4.31 -3.97
N THR A 75 -3.83 4.78 -4.69
CA THR A 75 -3.10 3.93 -5.65
C THR A 75 -1.62 3.81 -5.33
N VAL A 76 -1.04 2.64 -5.68
CA VAL A 76 0.41 2.42 -5.58
C VAL A 76 1.18 3.44 -6.42
N LYS A 77 0.60 3.90 -7.54
CA LYS A 77 1.18 4.93 -8.42
C LYS A 77 1.36 6.26 -7.68
N GLU A 78 0.36 6.69 -6.90
CA GLU A 78 0.44 7.94 -6.13
C GLU A 78 1.46 7.83 -5.01
N LEU A 79 1.48 6.70 -4.29
CA LEU A 79 2.51 6.44 -3.28
C LEU A 79 3.92 6.53 -3.90
N LYS A 80 4.15 5.85 -5.03
CA LYS A 80 5.44 5.92 -5.74
C LYS A 80 5.77 7.32 -6.23
N ALA A 81 4.79 8.10 -6.68
CA ALA A 81 5.02 9.48 -7.10
C ALA A 81 5.47 10.37 -5.92
N ALA A 82 4.82 10.24 -4.76
CA ALA A 82 5.23 10.93 -3.54
C ALA A 82 6.66 10.54 -3.12
N LEU A 83 6.99 9.25 -3.14
CA LEU A 83 8.34 8.76 -2.83
C LEU A 83 9.39 9.24 -3.82
N LYS A 84 9.06 9.32 -5.12
CA LYS A 84 9.94 9.84 -6.16
C LYS A 84 10.24 11.33 -5.94
N ASN A 85 9.23 12.11 -5.55
CA ASN A 85 9.40 13.51 -5.17
C ASN A 85 10.28 13.68 -3.92
N MET A 86 10.30 12.69 -3.03
CA MET A 86 11.22 12.62 -1.89
C MET A 86 12.59 12.02 -2.23
N LYS A 87 12.83 11.61 -3.48
CA LYS A 87 14.02 10.89 -3.93
C LYS A 87 14.29 9.58 -3.17
N ARG A 88 13.27 8.98 -2.55
CA ARG A 88 13.36 7.70 -1.79
C ARG A 88 13.18 6.49 -2.71
N MET A 89 14.13 6.28 -3.62
CA MET A 89 14.12 5.15 -4.56
C MET A 89 14.23 3.79 -3.85
N ASP A 90 14.86 3.77 -2.68
CA ASP A 90 14.92 2.60 -1.77
C ASP A 90 13.53 2.12 -1.38
N LEU A 91 12.62 3.05 -1.06
CA LEU A 91 11.24 2.74 -0.70
C LEU A 91 10.42 2.33 -1.92
N ILE A 92 10.64 2.95 -3.08
CA ILE A 92 9.98 2.54 -4.32
C ILE A 92 10.32 1.07 -4.65
N ARG A 93 11.58 0.68 -4.51
CA ARG A 93 12.01 -0.71 -4.73
C ARG A 93 11.30 -1.67 -3.77
N LYS A 94 11.17 -1.32 -2.49
CA LYS A 94 10.42 -2.14 -1.50
C LYS A 94 8.96 -2.33 -1.90
N VAL A 95 8.30 -1.28 -2.37
CA VAL A 95 6.92 -1.37 -2.88
C VAL A 95 6.84 -2.32 -4.08
N GLU A 96 7.81 -2.26 -4.98
CA GLU A 96 7.88 -3.15 -6.15
C GLU A 96 8.14 -4.60 -5.80
N GLU A 97 9.08 -4.85 -4.89
CA GLU A 97 9.40 -6.19 -4.39
C GLU A 97 8.18 -6.82 -3.73
N PHE A 98 7.48 -6.07 -2.87
CA PHE A 98 6.27 -6.57 -2.21
C PHE A 98 5.14 -6.82 -3.22
N THR A 99 4.95 -5.92 -4.19
CA THR A 99 3.99 -6.09 -5.28
C THR A 99 4.28 -7.36 -6.08
N LYS A 100 5.56 -7.58 -6.43
CA LYS A 100 5.99 -8.76 -7.18
C LYS A 100 5.79 -10.04 -6.37
N TRP A 101 6.10 -10.03 -5.08
CA TRP A 101 5.92 -11.16 -4.19
C TRP A 101 4.44 -11.56 -4.07
N LEU A 102 3.54 -10.59 -3.88
CA LEU A 102 2.10 -10.86 -3.87
C LEU A 102 1.58 -11.39 -5.21
N LEU A 103 2.08 -10.87 -6.33
CA LEU A 103 1.72 -11.37 -7.66
C LEU A 103 2.17 -12.83 -7.85
N PHE A 104 3.38 -13.18 -7.40
CA PHE A 104 3.91 -14.53 -7.45
C PHE A 104 3.02 -15.51 -6.64
N TRP A 105 2.72 -15.18 -5.39
CA TRP A 105 1.84 -16.00 -4.54
C TRP A 105 0.43 -16.16 -5.12
N LYS A 106 -0.16 -15.07 -5.65
CA LYS A 106 -1.47 -15.12 -6.31
C LYS A 106 -1.47 -16.00 -7.56
N LEU A 107 -0.37 -16.04 -8.31
CA LEU A 107 -0.25 -16.90 -9.50
C LEU A 107 -0.15 -18.38 -9.13
N ASP A 108 0.64 -18.71 -8.11
CA ASP A 108 0.83 -20.12 -7.71
C ASP A 108 -0.42 -20.70 -7.03
N THR A 109 -1.07 -19.93 -6.16
CA THR A 109 -2.37 -20.33 -5.57
C THR A 109 -3.46 -20.55 -6.64
N ARG A 110 -3.43 -19.79 -7.75
CA ARG A 110 -4.37 -19.96 -8.86
C ARG A 110 -4.10 -21.22 -9.69
N LYS A 111 -2.83 -21.61 -9.88
CA LYS A 111 -2.46 -22.86 -10.55
C LYS A 111 -2.97 -24.06 -9.75
N GLU A 112 -2.81 -24.04 -8.42
CA GLU A 112 -3.30 -25.10 -7.54
C GLU A 112 -4.82 -25.23 -7.55
N LYS A 113 -5.56 -24.12 -7.48
CA LYS A 113 -7.03 -24.14 -7.57
C LYS A 113 -7.53 -24.67 -8.92
N LYS A 114 -6.86 -24.34 -10.03
CA LYS A 114 -7.21 -24.86 -11.37
C LYS A 114 -6.93 -26.35 -11.50
N LYS A 115 -5.88 -26.86 -10.84
CA LYS A 115 -5.56 -28.29 -10.80
C LYS A 115 -6.63 -29.06 -10.03
N GLN A 116 -7.03 -28.58 -8.84
CA GLN A 116 -8.08 -29.20 -8.05
C GLN A 116 -9.45 -29.19 -8.75
N PHE A 117 -9.85 -28.07 -9.36
CA PHE A 117 -11.13 -27.98 -10.08
C PHE A 117 -11.23 -28.92 -11.30
N LYS A 118 -10.09 -29.25 -11.94
CA LYS A 118 -10.06 -30.27 -13.00
C LYS A 118 -10.19 -31.69 -12.45
N VAL A 119 -9.68 -31.95 -11.24
CA VAL A 119 -9.75 -33.27 -10.59
C VAL A 119 -11.15 -33.58 -10.07
N THR A 120 -11.91 -32.58 -9.58
CA THR A 120 -13.27 -32.79 -9.04
C THR A 120 -14.38 -32.89 -10.09
N LYS A 121 -14.04 -32.76 -11.38
CA LYS A 121 -15.00 -32.84 -12.51
C LYS A 121 -14.89 -34.14 -13.33
N ILE A 122 -14.23 -35.16 -12.78
CA ILE A 122 -14.09 -36.50 -13.37
C ILE A 122 -14.86 -37.48 -12.51
#